data_AF-A0A4P6XSU0-F1
#
_entry.id   AF-A0A4P6XSU0-F1
#
_cell.length_a   1.000
_cell.length_b   1.000
_cell.length_c   1.000
_cell.angle_alpha   90.00
_cell.angle_beta   90.00
_cell.angle_gamma   90.00
#
_symmetry.space_group_name_H-M   'P 1'
#
loop_
_entity.id
_entity.type
_entity.pdbx_description
1 polymer ?
#
loop_
_entity_poly.entity_id
_entity_poly.type
_entity_poly.pdbx_seq_one_letter_code
_entity_poly.pdbx_strand_id
1 'polypeptide(L)'
;MSQQEIIDLAVASYLKTNDNTARQYLKLRQEALEVSQQVRKEVAEAGCVTPETALKLKKLKFENAKSSLVYEAYIASLTAQLEENGDVKGYISAKLNERYEDLVAKKRQKDEATDKLRSEHKPVIEKMRVLALKFEAGVSVRRSGYSRDRNDIRVYGRRDSAPDDENTLLDYASAVFSRGELEQQLADVESKLASLKTVDEVINKANSDGNIAEKTDQGALIDLVKYLDEILRNGRAYLPLEGSKYHYDVTKSLSADLGGAKLQIRDYEAAISTLTKEIQGLVARGTEAKERWIRNAQKMEMIQALLQEDMEIDG
;
A
#
# COMPACT_ATOMS: atom_id res chain seq x y z
N MET A 1 51.98 25.12 -6.83
CA MET A 1 51.67 24.51 -8.14
C MET A 1 50.45 25.19 -8.69
N SER A 2 50.61 25.97 -9.75
CA SER A 2 49.50 26.70 -10.36
C SER A 2 48.64 25.74 -11.19
N GLN A 3 47.35 26.03 -11.34
CA GLN A 3 46.44 25.23 -12.18
C GLN A 3 46.98 25.07 -13.61
N GLN A 4 47.74 26.06 -14.10
CA GLN A 4 48.38 26.03 -15.41
C GLN A 4 49.42 24.91 -15.53
N GLU A 5 50.23 24.68 -14.49
CA GLU A 5 51.27 23.63 -14.51
C GLU A 5 50.67 22.22 -14.56
N ILE A 6 49.50 22.02 -13.93
CA ILE A 6 48.77 20.75 -13.95
C ILE A 6 48.15 20.52 -15.33
N ILE A 7 47.59 21.57 -15.93
CA ILE A 7 47.05 21.54 -17.30
C ILE A 7 48.17 21.23 -18.29
N ASP A 8 49.32 21.90 -18.18
CA ASP A 8 50.46 21.68 -19.06
C ASP A 8 51.04 20.27 -18.93
N LEU A 9 51.10 19.72 -17.70
CA LEU A 9 51.53 18.34 -17.46
C LEU A 9 50.54 17.32 -18.05
N ALA A 10 49.24 17.57 -17.92
CA ALA A 10 48.19 16.72 -18.48
C ALA A 10 48.19 16.76 -20.01
N VAL A 11 48.33 17.94 -20.62
CA VAL A 11 48.46 18.13 -22.07
C VAL A 11 49.73 17.46 -22.59
N ALA A 12 50.87 17.66 -21.93
CA ALA A 12 52.13 17.02 -22.32
C ALA A 12 52.07 15.49 -22.18
N SER A 13 51.39 14.96 -21.16
CA SER A 13 51.14 13.53 -21.02
C SER A 13 50.27 12.99 -22.14
N TYR A 14 49.16 13.67 -22.44
CA TYR A 14 48.22 13.28 -23.48
C TYR A 14 48.86 13.31 -24.88
N LEU A 15 49.63 14.35 -25.20
CA LEU A 15 50.38 14.45 -26.45
C LEU A 15 51.45 13.36 -26.58
N LYS A 16 52.04 12.90 -25.47
CA LYS A 16 53.04 11.82 -25.49
C LYS A 16 52.41 10.43 -25.66
N THR A 17 51.22 10.19 -25.10
CA THR A 17 50.61 8.85 -25.09
C THR A 17 49.59 8.62 -26.18
N ASN A 18 48.81 9.63 -26.55
CA ASN A 18 47.63 9.46 -27.42
C ASN A 18 47.79 10.03 -28.82
N ASP A 19 48.67 11.03 -29.01
CA ASP A 19 48.85 11.66 -30.32
C ASP A 19 50.15 11.18 -31.00
N ASN A 20 49.99 10.25 -31.94
CA ASN A 20 51.09 9.70 -32.73
C ASN A 20 51.74 10.78 -33.63
N THR A 21 50.95 11.75 -34.10
CA THR A 21 51.50 12.85 -34.90
C THR A 21 52.37 13.73 -34.02
N ALA A 22 51.86 14.20 -32.87
CA ALA A 22 52.60 14.94 -31.81
C ALA A 22 53.96 14.30 -31.50
N ARG A 23 53.95 12.99 -31.28
CA ARG A 23 55.14 12.21 -30.95
C ARG A 23 56.17 12.19 -32.07
N GLN A 24 55.75 12.09 -33.33
CA GLN A 24 56.66 12.07 -34.49
C GLN A 24 57.41 13.40 -34.67
N TYR A 25 56.78 14.54 -34.41
CA TYR A 25 57.45 15.85 -34.44
C TYR A 25 58.40 16.06 -33.26
N LEU A 26 58.00 15.63 -32.06
CA LEU A 26 58.88 15.72 -30.90
C LEU A 26 60.16 14.92 -31.12
N LYS A 27 60.04 13.73 -31.73
CA LYS A 27 61.18 12.92 -32.15
C LYS A 27 62.03 13.63 -33.20
N LEU A 28 61.43 14.20 -34.24
CA LEU A 28 62.13 14.95 -35.27
C LEU A 28 62.86 16.19 -34.70
N ARG A 29 62.25 16.87 -33.73
CA ARG A 29 62.85 18.01 -33.03
C ARG A 29 64.06 17.59 -32.19
N GLN A 30 63.99 16.43 -31.55
CA GLN A 30 65.10 15.87 -30.79
C GLN A 30 66.26 15.47 -31.73
N GLU A 31 65.95 14.78 -32.83
CA GLU A 31 66.95 14.39 -33.84
C GLU A 31 67.59 15.62 -34.51
N ALA A 32 66.82 16.68 -34.79
CA ALA A 32 67.35 17.94 -35.29
C ALA A 32 68.30 18.62 -34.29
N LEU A 33 67.97 18.57 -32.99
CA LEU A 33 68.81 19.11 -31.93
C LEU A 33 70.13 18.33 -31.82
N GLU A 34 70.07 17.00 -31.84
CA GLU A 34 71.25 16.12 -31.80
C GLU A 34 72.17 16.35 -33.01
N VAL A 35 71.61 16.44 -34.22
CA VAL A 35 72.39 16.74 -35.43
C VAL A 35 72.95 18.16 -35.39
N SER A 36 72.21 19.14 -34.86
CA SER A 36 72.73 20.51 -34.70
C SER A 36 73.90 20.59 -33.72
N GLN A 37 73.88 19.78 -32.66
CA GLN A 37 74.98 19.68 -31.70
C GLN A 37 76.20 18.98 -32.32
N GLN A 38 75.98 17.93 -33.14
CA GLN A 38 77.04 17.26 -33.88
C GLN A 38 77.70 18.20 -34.89
N VAL A 39 76.92 18.96 -35.67
CA VAL A 39 77.45 19.97 -36.60
C VAL A 39 78.26 21.04 -35.86
N ARG A 40 77.80 21.52 -34.70
CA ARG A 40 78.56 22.49 -33.90
C ARG A 40 79.90 21.92 -33.41
N LYS A 41 79.94 20.65 -33.01
CA LYS A 41 81.18 19.97 -32.58
C LYS A 41 82.14 19.76 -33.77
N GLU A 42 81.64 19.27 -34.90
CA GLU A 42 82.44 19.06 -36.12
C GLU A 42 83.02 20.37 -36.67
N VAL A 43 82.24 21.46 -36.64
CA VAL A 43 82.70 22.79 -37.05
C VAL A 43 83.75 23.34 -36.09
N ALA A 44 83.63 23.07 -34.78
CA ALA A 44 84.60 23.51 -33.78
C ALA A 44 85.92 22.72 -33.82
N GLU A 45 85.87 21.43 -34.16
CA GLU A 45 87.04 20.52 -34.12
C GLU A 45 87.77 20.41 -35.47
N ALA A 46 87.04 20.39 -36.60
CA ALA A 46 87.60 20.11 -37.92
C ALA A 46 87.38 21.24 -38.96
N GLY A 47 86.64 22.29 -38.60
CA GLY A 47 86.32 23.42 -39.51
C GLY A 47 85.40 23.07 -40.68
N CYS A 48 85.04 21.79 -40.85
CA CYS A 48 84.24 21.25 -41.94
C CYS A 48 83.21 20.25 -41.41
N VAL A 49 82.02 20.25 -42.02
CA VAL A 49 80.94 19.31 -41.70
C VAL A 49 81.17 17.99 -42.44
N THR A 50 81.06 16.86 -41.75
CA THR A 50 81.27 15.55 -42.38
C THR A 50 80.20 15.26 -43.44
N PRO A 51 80.52 14.50 -44.52
CA PRO A 51 79.53 14.17 -45.56
C PRO A 51 78.32 13.40 -45.00
N GLU A 52 78.51 12.66 -43.90
CA GLU A 52 77.45 11.94 -43.21
C GLU A 52 76.47 12.86 -42.47
N THR A 53 76.95 13.89 -41.77
CA THR A 53 76.09 14.87 -41.10
C THR A 53 75.38 15.78 -42.12
N ALA A 54 76.02 16.09 -43.25
CA ALA A 54 75.39 16.79 -44.36
C ALA A 54 74.23 16.00 -45.00
N LEU A 55 74.37 14.67 -45.13
CA LEU A 55 73.30 13.79 -45.62
C LEU A 55 72.15 13.69 -44.60
N LYS A 56 72.47 13.56 -43.30
CA LYS A 56 71.46 13.60 -42.22
C LYS A 56 70.69 14.93 -42.20
N LEU A 57 71.36 16.06 -42.44
CA LEU A 57 70.71 17.37 -42.58
C LEU A 57 69.72 17.42 -43.74
N LYS A 58 70.06 16.84 -44.90
CA LYS A 58 69.13 16.76 -46.05
C LYS A 58 67.92 15.88 -45.75
N LYS A 59 68.12 14.75 -45.07
CA LYS A 59 67.02 13.87 -44.61
C LYS A 59 66.09 14.59 -43.64
N LEU A 60 66.65 15.26 -42.63
CA LEU A 60 65.89 16.05 -41.66
C LEU A 60 65.10 17.18 -42.32
N LYS A 61 65.65 17.85 -43.34
CA LYS A 61 64.91 18.87 -44.11
C LYS A 61 63.68 18.28 -44.82
N PHE A 62 63.82 17.11 -45.43
CA PHE A 62 62.71 16.42 -46.07
C PHE A 62 61.65 15.96 -45.07
N GLU A 63 62.07 15.36 -43.95
CA GLU A 63 61.17 14.92 -42.90
C GLU A 63 60.47 16.08 -42.19
N ASN A 64 61.13 17.25 -42.09
CA ASN A 64 60.50 18.46 -41.56
C ASN A 64 59.39 18.97 -42.49
N ALA A 65 59.62 19.01 -43.81
CA ALA A 65 58.60 19.40 -44.78
C ALA A 65 57.43 18.40 -44.84
N LYS A 66 57.72 17.10 -44.65
CA LYS A 66 56.69 16.08 -44.54
C LYS A 66 55.87 16.24 -43.27
N SER A 67 56.53 16.47 -42.12
CA SER A 67 55.83 16.62 -40.85
C SER A 67 54.99 17.90 -40.85
N SER A 68 55.47 19.03 -41.36
CA SER A 68 54.66 20.27 -41.44
C SER A 68 53.32 20.05 -42.15
N LEU A 69 53.32 19.36 -43.30
CA LEU A 69 52.09 19.04 -44.04
C LEU A 69 51.14 18.12 -43.25
N VAL A 70 51.68 17.10 -42.58
CA VAL A 70 50.89 16.17 -41.77
C VAL A 70 50.28 16.89 -40.57
N TYR A 71 51.01 17.82 -39.95
CA TYR A 71 50.53 18.64 -38.84
C TYR A 71 49.45 19.61 -39.25
N GLU A 72 49.62 20.29 -40.38
CA GLU A 72 48.59 21.19 -40.93
C GLU A 72 47.29 20.43 -41.20
N ALA A 73 47.37 19.25 -41.82
CA ALA A 73 46.22 18.39 -42.05
C ALA A 73 45.59 17.89 -40.74
N TYR A 74 46.40 17.56 -39.74
CA TYR A 74 45.92 17.12 -38.44
C TYR A 74 45.19 18.25 -37.69
N ILE A 75 45.75 19.46 -37.66
CA ILE A 75 45.11 20.65 -37.08
C ILE A 75 43.80 20.97 -37.81
N ALA A 76 43.77 20.90 -39.14
CA ALA A 76 42.55 21.06 -39.94
C ALA A 76 41.48 20.01 -39.58
N SER A 77 41.90 18.75 -39.34
CA SER A 77 40.97 17.69 -38.92
C SER A 77 40.44 17.91 -37.50
N LEU A 78 41.28 18.35 -36.56
CA LEU A 78 40.87 18.64 -35.18
C LEU A 78 39.95 19.86 -35.11
N THR A 79 40.22 20.89 -35.91
CA THR A 79 39.36 22.08 -36.00
C THR A 79 38.00 21.72 -36.59
N ALA A 80 37.94 20.93 -37.67
CA ALA A 80 36.69 20.42 -38.22
C ALA A 80 35.89 19.57 -37.20
N GLN A 81 36.57 18.68 -36.45
CA GLN A 81 35.93 17.89 -35.39
C GLN A 81 35.42 18.75 -34.23
N LEU A 82 36.13 19.82 -33.88
CA LEU A 82 35.69 20.74 -32.82
C LEU A 82 34.48 21.58 -33.26
N GLU A 83 34.43 21.98 -34.53
CA GLU A 83 33.28 22.67 -35.12
C GLU A 83 32.05 21.76 -35.17
N GLU A 84 32.21 20.50 -35.58
CA GLU A 84 31.13 19.51 -35.60
C GLU A 84 30.62 19.16 -34.17
N ASN A 85 31.53 19.08 -33.20
CA ASN A 85 31.18 18.88 -31.79
C ASN A 85 30.64 20.13 -31.09
N GLY A 86 30.79 21.32 -31.69
CA GLY A 86 30.16 22.56 -31.23
C GLY A 86 28.64 22.44 -31.21
N ASP A 87 28.07 21.70 -32.17
CA ASP A 87 26.63 21.47 -32.30
C ASP A 87 26.10 20.42 -31.29
N VAL A 88 26.96 19.47 -30.91
CA VAL A 88 26.65 18.43 -29.90
C VAL A 88 26.43 19.04 -28.50
N LYS A 89 27.10 20.16 -28.18
CA LYS A 89 26.84 20.92 -26.94
C LYS A 89 25.40 21.45 -26.89
N GLY A 90 24.85 21.90 -28.02
CA GLY A 90 23.45 22.31 -28.15
C GLY A 90 22.49 21.16 -27.88
N TYR A 91 22.69 20.02 -28.54
CA TYR A 91 21.84 18.84 -28.38
C TYR A 91 21.86 18.25 -26.95
N ILE A 92 23.04 18.12 -26.34
CA ILE A 92 23.17 17.64 -24.95
C ILE A 92 22.51 18.62 -23.98
N SER A 93 22.69 19.93 -24.18
CA SER A 93 22.08 20.94 -23.30
C SER A 93 20.55 20.97 -23.42
N ALA A 94 19.99 20.81 -24.63
CA ALA A 94 18.55 20.76 -24.84
C ALA A 94 17.91 19.52 -24.19
N LYS A 95 18.51 18.34 -24.38
CA LYS A 95 18.04 17.10 -23.75
C LYS A 95 18.19 17.12 -22.24
N LEU A 96 19.20 17.81 -21.71
CA LEU A 96 19.38 17.99 -20.28
C LEU A 96 18.31 18.92 -19.70
N ASN A 97 17.96 20.00 -20.40
CA ASN A 97 16.89 20.91 -20.01
C ASN A 97 15.52 20.22 -20.03
N GLU A 98 15.21 19.43 -21.06
CA GLU A 98 13.98 18.64 -21.12
C GLU A 98 13.87 17.68 -19.93
N ARG A 99 14.95 16.94 -19.62
CA ARG A 99 15.01 16.06 -18.44
C ARG A 99 14.87 16.82 -17.13
N TYR A 100 15.41 18.04 -17.06
CA TYR A 100 15.30 18.88 -15.88
C TYR A 100 13.87 19.34 -15.66
N GLU A 101 13.18 19.80 -16.71
CA GLU A 101 11.77 20.19 -16.66
C GLU A 101 10.87 19.02 -16.24
N ASP A 102 11.08 17.84 -16.80
CA ASP A 102 10.39 16.60 -16.41
C ASP A 102 10.58 16.28 -14.91
N LEU A 103 11.80 16.46 -14.40
CA LEU A 103 12.11 16.19 -13.00
C LEU A 103 11.43 17.20 -12.07
N VAL A 104 11.38 18.47 -12.48
CA VAL A 104 10.70 19.54 -11.73
C VAL A 104 9.20 19.29 -11.69
N ALA A 105 8.59 18.87 -12.81
CA ALA A 105 7.17 18.51 -12.86
C ALA A 105 6.85 17.32 -11.94
N LYS A 106 7.67 16.27 -11.98
CA LYS A 106 7.52 15.10 -11.08
C LYS A 106 7.70 15.48 -9.62
N LYS A 107 8.65 16.36 -9.30
CA LYS A 107 8.84 16.88 -7.95
C LYS A 107 7.60 17.61 -7.46
N ARG A 108 7.05 18.53 -8.25
CA ARG A 108 5.78 19.23 -7.93
C ARG A 108 4.64 18.26 -7.64
N GLN A 109 4.45 17.25 -8.50
CA GLN A 109 3.40 16.25 -8.31
C GLN A 109 3.57 15.48 -6.99
N LYS A 110 4.81 15.14 -6.63
CA LYS A 110 5.10 14.45 -5.38
C LYS A 110 4.91 15.36 -4.16
N ASP A 111 5.33 16.62 -4.25
CA ASP A 111 5.13 17.60 -3.19
C ASP A 111 3.63 17.82 -2.93
N GLU A 112 2.82 17.99 -3.98
CA GLU A 112 1.35 18.08 -3.88
C GLU A 112 0.72 16.82 -3.26
N ALA A 113 1.20 15.63 -3.63
CA ALA A 113 0.74 14.37 -3.03
C ALA A 113 1.12 14.26 -1.55
N THR A 114 2.31 14.73 -1.17
CA THR A 114 2.73 14.74 0.23
C THR A 114 1.96 15.76 1.06
N ASP A 115 1.60 16.90 0.47
CA ASP A 115 0.78 17.90 1.13
C ASP A 115 -0.63 17.37 1.37
N LYS A 116 -1.25 16.71 0.38
CA LYS A 116 -2.54 16.00 0.56
C LYS A 116 -2.48 14.95 1.66
N LEU A 117 -1.43 14.12 1.69
CA LEU A 117 -1.21 13.13 2.76
C LEU A 117 -1.11 13.78 4.14
N ARG A 118 -0.49 14.97 4.23
CA ARG A 118 -0.34 15.70 5.49
C ARG A 118 -1.59 16.45 5.92
N SER A 119 -2.33 17.05 4.99
CA SER A 119 -3.51 17.86 5.30
C SER A 119 -4.76 17.02 5.49
N GLU A 120 -4.98 16.01 4.64
CA GLU A 120 -6.23 15.23 4.63
C GLU A 120 -6.08 13.92 5.41
N HIS A 121 -5.04 13.14 5.11
CA HIS A 121 -4.94 11.77 5.65
C HIS A 121 -4.34 11.70 7.05
N LYS A 122 -3.36 12.54 7.37
CA LYS A 122 -2.75 12.60 8.72
C LYS A 122 -3.76 12.84 9.85
N PRO A 123 -4.66 13.85 9.77
CA PRO A 123 -5.63 14.05 10.85
C PRO A 123 -6.60 12.88 10.97
N VAL A 124 -7.01 12.25 9.85
CA VAL A 124 -7.87 11.06 9.87
C VAL A 124 -7.17 9.88 10.56
N ILE A 125 -5.89 9.62 10.24
CA ILE A 125 -5.12 8.56 10.88
C ILE A 125 -4.91 8.84 12.37
N GLU A 126 -4.65 10.08 12.77
CA GLU A 126 -4.53 10.41 14.19
C GLU A 126 -5.88 10.26 14.92
N LYS A 127 -7.01 10.64 14.29
CA LYS A 127 -8.36 10.36 14.80
C LYS A 127 -8.59 8.85 14.97
N MET A 128 -8.23 8.03 13.98
CA MET A 128 -8.33 6.57 14.07
C MET A 128 -7.43 6.00 15.17
N ARG A 129 -6.20 6.51 15.32
CA ARG A 129 -5.27 6.09 16.37
C ARG A 129 -5.83 6.41 17.75
N VAL A 130 -6.37 7.61 17.94
CA VAL A 130 -6.99 8.03 19.20
C VAL A 130 -8.25 7.21 19.49
N LEU A 131 -9.09 6.94 18.49
CA LEU A 131 -10.26 6.06 18.65
C LEU A 131 -9.86 4.62 18.99
N ALA A 132 -8.84 4.08 18.33
CA ALA A 132 -8.31 2.74 18.62
C ALA A 132 -7.72 2.66 20.03
N LEU A 133 -6.98 3.68 20.47
CA LEU A 133 -6.46 3.76 21.84
C LEU A 133 -7.59 3.89 22.87
N LYS A 134 -8.62 4.70 22.60
CA LYS A 134 -9.81 4.82 23.47
C LYS A 134 -10.63 3.54 23.51
N PHE A 135 -10.73 2.83 22.38
CA PHE A 135 -11.37 1.53 22.29
C PHE A 135 -10.57 0.48 23.08
N GLU A 136 -9.25 0.42 22.92
CA GLU A 136 -8.37 -0.46 23.71
C GLU A 136 -8.46 -0.14 25.21
N ALA A 137 -8.51 1.13 25.59
CA ALA A 137 -8.73 1.58 26.97
C ALA A 137 -10.12 1.20 27.51
N GLY A 138 -11.17 1.24 26.67
CA GLY A 138 -12.52 0.79 27.02
C GLY A 138 -12.64 -0.74 27.11
N VAL A 139 -11.94 -1.48 26.25
CA VAL A 139 -11.90 -2.94 26.26
C VAL A 139 -11.03 -3.48 27.40
N SER A 140 -10.03 -2.72 27.86
CA SER A 140 -9.18 -3.07 29.00
C SER A 140 -9.78 -2.75 30.38
N VAL A 141 -11.10 -2.45 30.47
CA VAL A 141 -11.84 -2.45 31.75
C VAL A 141 -11.95 -3.90 32.27
N ARG A 142 -10.80 -4.47 32.64
CA ARG A 142 -10.68 -5.57 33.58
C ARG A 142 -11.09 -5.03 34.93
N ARG A 143 -11.89 -5.83 35.63
CA ARG A 143 -12.25 -5.73 37.05
C ARG A 143 -11.09 -5.19 37.89
N SER A 144 -11.04 -3.88 38.09
CA SER A 144 -10.20 -3.26 39.10
C SER A 144 -11.10 -2.33 39.89
N GLY A 145 -11.64 -2.85 41.00
CA GLY A 145 -12.09 -1.98 42.07
C GLY A 145 -10.90 -1.09 42.44
N TYR A 146 -11.16 0.19 42.68
CA TYR A 146 -10.16 1.23 42.96
C TYR A 146 -9.48 1.86 41.72
N SER A 147 -10.25 2.59 40.92
CA SER A 147 -9.75 3.88 40.44
C SER A 147 -10.82 4.94 40.61
N ARG A 148 -10.55 5.90 41.49
CA ARG A 148 -11.42 7.02 41.86
C ARG A 148 -11.20 8.24 40.96
N ASP A 149 -10.37 8.12 39.92
CA ASP A 149 -10.26 9.10 38.85
C ASP A 149 -11.17 8.71 37.68
N ARG A 150 -12.47 8.97 37.88
CA ARG A 150 -13.40 9.14 36.76
C ARG A 150 -13.10 10.47 36.08
N ASN A 151 -12.00 10.54 35.33
CA ASN A 151 -12.10 11.30 34.10
C ASN A 151 -13.07 10.51 33.23
N ASP A 152 -14.34 10.93 33.21
CA ASP A 152 -15.34 10.43 32.27
C ASP A 152 -14.65 10.32 30.91
N ILE A 153 -14.46 9.09 30.43
CA ILE A 153 -13.98 8.84 29.08
C ILE A 153 -15.12 9.26 28.17
N ARG A 154 -15.22 10.57 27.90
CA ARG A 154 -16.19 11.12 26.99
C ARG A 154 -15.72 10.74 25.60
N VAL A 155 -16.49 9.88 24.96
CA VAL A 155 -16.29 9.51 23.55
C VAL A 155 -16.94 10.55 22.64
N TYR A 156 -18.02 11.19 23.13
CA TYR A 156 -18.80 12.19 22.41
C TYR A 156 -18.55 13.62 22.89
N GLY A 157 -18.73 14.58 21.98
CA GLY A 157 -18.84 16.01 22.29
C GLY A 157 -20.04 16.34 23.18
N ARG A 158 -20.16 17.60 23.62
CA ARG A 158 -21.34 18.03 24.39
C ARG A 158 -22.58 18.03 23.49
N ARG A 159 -23.75 17.74 24.09
CA ARG A 159 -25.07 17.67 23.42
C ARG A 159 -25.42 18.92 22.59
N ASP A 160 -24.92 20.08 22.99
CA ASP A 160 -25.20 21.38 22.36
C ASP A 160 -23.97 21.96 21.61
N SER A 161 -22.93 21.16 21.40
CA SER A 161 -21.74 21.56 20.66
C SER A 161 -21.99 21.40 19.16
N ALA A 162 -21.64 22.42 18.38
CA ALA A 162 -21.49 22.24 16.93
C ALA A 162 -20.38 21.22 16.65
N PRO A 163 -20.46 20.47 15.53
CA PRO A 163 -19.38 19.61 15.08
C PRO A 163 -18.14 20.47 14.85
N ASP A 164 -17.10 20.19 15.62
CA ASP A 164 -15.81 20.85 15.50
C ASP A 164 -14.85 19.87 14.82
N ASP A 165 -14.42 20.22 13.61
CA ASP A 165 -13.59 19.35 12.76
C ASP A 165 -12.22 19.08 13.40
N GLU A 166 -11.77 19.93 14.32
CA GLU A 166 -10.51 19.79 15.07
C GLU A 166 -10.66 18.96 16.36
N ASN A 167 -11.89 18.67 16.78
CA ASN A 167 -12.12 17.91 18.00
C ASN A 167 -11.90 16.41 17.80
N THR A 168 -11.26 15.76 18.78
CA THR A 168 -10.97 14.31 18.78
C THR A 168 -12.10 13.46 19.36
N LEU A 169 -13.24 14.11 19.66
CA LEU A 169 -14.46 13.49 20.16
C LEU A 169 -15.43 13.26 19.00
N LEU A 170 -16.16 12.15 19.05
CA LEU A 170 -17.22 11.89 18.08
C LEU A 170 -18.31 12.95 18.23
N ASP A 171 -18.87 13.37 17.10
CA ASP A 171 -20.01 14.28 17.11
C ASP A 171 -21.19 13.63 17.83
N TYR A 172 -21.79 14.35 18.77
CA TYR A 172 -22.94 13.87 19.52
C TYR A 172 -24.15 13.63 18.61
N ALA A 173 -24.35 14.49 17.59
CA ALA A 173 -25.46 14.37 16.66
C ALA A 173 -25.39 13.09 15.83
N SER A 174 -24.18 12.61 15.52
CA SER A 174 -23.95 11.36 14.77
C SER A 174 -24.36 10.09 15.52
N ALA A 175 -24.52 10.18 16.84
CA ALA A 175 -24.89 9.05 17.71
C ALA A 175 -26.32 9.14 18.25
N VAL A 176 -27.14 10.04 17.70
CA VAL A 176 -28.57 10.15 18.00
C VAL A 176 -29.36 9.56 16.85
N PHE A 177 -30.09 8.48 17.12
CA PHE A 177 -30.89 7.77 16.13
C PHE A 177 -32.37 7.94 16.43
N SER A 178 -33.17 8.11 15.39
CA SER A 178 -34.63 8.00 15.51
C SER A 178 -35.07 6.53 15.50
N ARG A 179 -36.17 6.23 16.19
CA ARG A 179 -36.76 4.88 16.17
C ARG A 179 -37.05 4.38 14.74
N GLY A 180 -37.56 5.26 13.87
CA GLY A 180 -37.88 4.91 12.48
C GLY A 180 -36.65 4.53 11.65
N GLU A 181 -35.50 5.19 11.87
CA GLU A 181 -34.24 4.82 11.20
C GLU A 181 -33.74 3.44 11.64
N LEU A 182 -33.87 3.11 12.94
CA LEU A 182 -33.49 1.79 13.47
C LEU A 182 -34.41 0.69 12.93
N GLU A 183 -35.71 0.95 12.83
CA GLU A 183 -36.67 0.03 12.21
C GLU A 183 -36.36 -0.20 10.72
N GLN A 184 -35.96 0.84 9.99
CA GLN A 184 -35.57 0.72 8.58
C GLN A 184 -34.28 -0.10 8.39
N GLN A 185 -33.30 0.06 9.27
CA GLN A 185 -32.08 -0.77 9.25
C GLN A 185 -32.37 -2.25 9.53
N LEU A 186 -33.36 -2.53 10.39
CA LEU A 186 -33.79 -3.91 10.66
C LEU A 186 -34.58 -4.51 9.50
N ALA A 187 -35.33 -3.72 8.74
CA ALA A 187 -36.03 -4.20 7.55
C ALA A 187 -35.06 -4.77 6.48
N ASP A 188 -33.89 -4.15 6.31
CA ASP A 188 -32.82 -4.66 5.45
C ASP A 188 -32.24 -5.99 5.95
N VAL A 189 -32.16 -6.18 7.27
CA VAL A 189 -31.70 -7.44 7.87
C VAL A 189 -32.79 -8.51 7.80
N GLU A 190 -34.05 -8.14 7.99
CA GLU A 190 -35.22 -9.01 7.86
C GLU A 190 -35.35 -9.55 6.45
N SER A 191 -35.17 -8.71 5.41
CA SER A 191 -35.16 -9.16 4.02
C SER A 191 -34.01 -10.13 3.73
N LYS A 192 -32.84 -9.91 4.31
CA LYS A 192 -31.68 -10.81 4.20
C LYS A 192 -31.89 -12.11 4.97
N LEU A 193 -32.51 -12.07 6.14
CA LEU A 193 -32.89 -13.26 6.91
C LEU A 193 -33.99 -14.06 6.22
N ALA A 194 -34.97 -13.40 5.61
CA ALA A 194 -36.00 -14.04 4.80
C ALA A 194 -35.42 -14.70 3.54
N SER A 195 -34.30 -14.19 3.01
CA SER A 195 -33.58 -14.83 1.89
C SER A 195 -32.72 -16.03 2.31
N LEU A 196 -32.46 -16.21 3.60
CA LEU A 196 -31.75 -17.37 4.13
C LEU A 196 -32.74 -18.53 4.29
N LYS A 197 -32.63 -19.51 3.40
CA LYS A 197 -33.41 -20.75 3.46
C LYS A 197 -33.23 -21.42 4.81
N THR A 198 -34.33 -21.60 5.53
CA THR A 198 -34.34 -22.38 6.76
C THR A 198 -34.14 -23.87 6.44
N VAL A 199 -33.66 -24.62 7.43
CA VAL A 199 -33.39 -26.07 7.33
C VAL A 199 -34.62 -26.86 6.84
N ASP A 200 -35.83 -26.36 7.10
CA ASP A 200 -37.08 -26.99 6.65
C ASP A 200 -37.25 -26.99 5.11
N GLU A 201 -36.74 -25.98 4.40
CA GLU A 201 -36.78 -25.96 2.92
C GLU A 201 -35.78 -26.91 2.26
N VAL A 202 -34.67 -27.22 2.93
CA VAL A 202 -33.64 -28.13 2.42
C VAL A 202 -34.10 -29.59 2.56
N ILE A 203 -34.82 -29.92 3.63
CA ILE A 203 -35.39 -31.26 3.86
C ILE A 203 -36.56 -31.53 2.91
N ASN A 204 -37.43 -30.52 2.67
CA ASN A 204 -38.56 -30.66 1.75
C ASN A 204 -38.14 -30.85 0.27
N LYS A 205 -36.90 -30.56 -0.11
CA LYS A 205 -36.39 -30.89 -1.45
C LYS A 205 -35.85 -32.31 -1.60
N ALA A 206 -35.51 -32.98 -0.51
CA ALA A 206 -35.03 -34.37 -0.56
C ALA A 206 -36.19 -35.37 -0.60
N ASN A 207 -37.39 -35.00 -0.11
CA ASN A 207 -38.53 -35.91 0.08
C ASN A 207 -39.87 -35.37 -0.46
N SER A 208 -39.92 -34.83 -1.68
CA SER A 208 -41.19 -34.38 -2.27
C SER A 208 -41.33 -34.75 -3.75
N ASP A 209 -41.45 -36.05 -4.03
CA ASP A 209 -42.39 -36.50 -5.06
C ASP A 209 -43.71 -36.78 -4.34
N GLY A 210 -44.70 -35.90 -4.53
CA GLY A 210 -46.09 -36.11 -4.12
C GLY A 210 -46.54 -35.38 -2.85
N ASN A 211 -47.40 -34.37 -3.06
CA ASN A 211 -48.49 -33.89 -2.18
C ASN A 211 -48.19 -33.79 -0.67
N ILE A 212 -48.16 -32.62 -0.02
CA ILE A 212 -49.24 -31.63 0.13
C ILE A 212 -48.57 -30.30 0.46
N ALA A 213 -48.90 -29.27 -0.33
CA ALA A 213 -48.56 -27.89 -0.01
C ALA A 213 -49.49 -27.37 1.09
N GLU A 214 -49.17 -27.66 2.35
CA GLU A 214 -49.62 -26.82 3.45
C GLU A 214 -48.53 -25.79 3.72
N LYS A 215 -48.86 -24.54 3.39
CA LYS A 215 -48.09 -23.35 3.71
C LYS A 215 -47.96 -23.25 5.22
N THR A 216 -46.85 -23.71 5.78
CA THR A 216 -46.29 -23.11 6.98
C THR A 216 -45.53 -21.85 6.57
N ASP A 217 -46.28 -20.83 6.14
CA ASP A 217 -45.80 -19.45 6.07
C ASP A 217 -45.59 -18.97 7.52
N GLN A 218 -44.46 -19.35 8.11
CA GLN A 218 -43.79 -18.72 9.26
C GLN A 218 -42.69 -19.68 9.73
N GLY A 219 -41.62 -19.80 8.93
CA GLY A 219 -40.31 -20.02 9.54
C GLY A 219 -40.12 -18.93 10.59
N ALA A 220 -39.64 -19.28 11.79
CA ALA A 220 -39.59 -18.40 12.95
C ALA A 220 -39.05 -17.00 12.58
N LEU A 221 -39.97 -16.09 12.25
CA LEU A 221 -39.72 -14.68 12.08
C LEU A 221 -39.41 -14.21 13.49
N ILE A 222 -38.11 -14.13 13.79
CA ILE A 222 -37.65 -13.42 14.97
C ILE A 222 -38.33 -12.05 14.86
N ASP A 223 -39.23 -11.76 15.79
CA ASP A 223 -39.99 -10.52 15.80
C ASP A 223 -39.01 -9.39 16.14
N LEU A 224 -38.30 -8.93 15.11
CA LEU A 224 -37.19 -7.98 15.20
C LEU A 224 -37.66 -6.66 15.80
N VAL A 225 -38.94 -6.32 15.64
CA VAL A 225 -39.57 -5.16 16.26
C VAL A 225 -39.68 -5.33 17.76
N LYS A 226 -40.12 -6.51 18.25
CA LYS A 226 -40.12 -6.81 19.70
C LYS A 226 -38.71 -6.86 20.27
N TYR A 227 -37.75 -7.40 19.51
CA TYR A 227 -36.35 -7.44 19.92
C TYR A 227 -35.72 -6.04 19.97
N LEU A 228 -36.05 -5.17 19.02
CA LEU A 228 -35.65 -3.75 19.03
C LEU A 228 -36.24 -3.05 20.26
N ASP A 229 -37.53 -3.23 20.53
CA ASP A 229 -38.18 -2.65 21.72
C ASP A 229 -37.54 -3.17 23.02
N GLU A 230 -37.14 -4.44 23.06
CA GLU A 230 -36.43 -5.01 24.20
C GLU A 230 -35.03 -4.40 24.36
N ILE A 231 -34.28 -4.23 23.27
CA ILE A 231 -32.96 -3.58 23.28
C ILE A 231 -33.06 -2.12 23.67
N LEU A 232 -34.04 -1.38 23.16
CA LEU A 232 -34.22 0.04 23.46
C LEU A 232 -34.70 0.26 24.91
N ARG A 233 -35.43 -0.71 25.50
CA ARG A 233 -35.91 -0.64 26.90
C ARG A 233 -34.89 -1.16 27.91
N ASN A 234 -34.20 -2.25 27.58
CA ASN A 234 -33.31 -2.97 28.52
C ASN A 234 -31.82 -2.72 28.25
N GLY A 235 -31.47 -2.17 27.10
CA GLY A 235 -30.10 -1.90 26.70
C GLY A 235 -29.52 -0.69 27.41
N ARG A 236 -28.51 -0.91 28.25
CA ARG A 236 -27.75 0.14 28.95
C ARG A 236 -27.05 1.15 28.01
N ALA A 237 -26.87 0.77 26.75
CA ALA A 237 -26.22 1.56 25.72
C ALA A 237 -27.15 2.61 25.08
N TYR A 238 -28.47 2.43 25.14
CA TYR A 238 -29.42 3.35 24.52
C TYR A 238 -30.05 4.24 25.58
N LEU A 239 -29.73 5.53 25.53
CA LEU A 239 -30.32 6.52 26.42
C LEU A 239 -31.50 7.21 25.70
N PRO A 240 -32.73 7.15 26.26
CA PRO A 240 -33.87 7.80 25.63
C PRO A 240 -33.71 9.32 25.69
N LEU A 241 -33.90 9.96 24.54
CA LEU A 241 -34.02 11.41 24.37
C LEU A 241 -35.47 11.79 24.07
N GLU A 242 -35.80 13.08 24.17
CA GLU A 242 -37.13 13.58 23.85
C GLU A 242 -37.47 13.35 22.37
N GLY A 243 -38.70 12.89 22.10
CA GLY A 243 -39.24 12.74 20.75
C GLY A 243 -38.89 11.43 20.02
N SER A 244 -38.87 10.28 20.71
CA SER A 244 -38.56 8.96 20.11
C SER A 244 -37.17 8.86 19.48
N LYS A 245 -36.22 9.62 20.04
CA LYS A 245 -34.80 9.59 19.69
C LYS A 245 -34.02 8.89 20.78
N TYR A 246 -32.97 8.17 20.40
CA TYR A 246 -32.10 7.43 21.32
C TYR A 246 -30.65 7.81 21.08
N HIS A 247 -29.92 8.12 22.14
CA HIS A 247 -28.48 8.31 22.08
C HIS A 247 -27.77 6.98 22.36
N TYR A 248 -26.90 6.57 21.46
CA TYR A 248 -26.08 5.38 21.63
C TYR A 248 -24.77 5.71 22.35
N ASP A 249 -24.60 5.19 23.56
CA ASP A 249 -23.39 5.31 24.37
C ASP A 249 -22.51 4.06 24.18
N VAL A 250 -21.48 4.21 23.34
CA VAL A 250 -20.49 3.15 23.07
C VAL A 250 -19.83 2.63 24.34
N THR A 251 -19.63 3.47 25.37
CA THR A 251 -18.96 3.06 26.61
C THR A 251 -19.82 2.12 27.48
N LYS A 252 -21.14 2.12 27.26
CA LYS A 252 -22.10 1.26 27.97
C LYS A 252 -22.62 0.11 27.12
N SER A 253 -22.16 0.00 25.87
CA SER A 253 -22.41 -1.16 25.04
C SER A 253 -21.82 -2.40 25.70
N LEU A 254 -22.52 -3.55 25.57
CA LEU A 254 -21.88 -4.82 25.93
C LEU A 254 -20.69 -4.97 25.00
N SER A 255 -19.48 -4.90 25.55
CA SER A 255 -18.27 -5.29 24.86
C SER A 255 -18.42 -6.76 24.50
N ALA A 256 -18.73 -7.05 23.23
CA ALA A 256 -18.52 -8.38 22.71
C ALA A 256 -17.02 -8.66 22.88
N ASP A 257 -16.69 -9.76 23.55
CA ASP A 257 -15.30 -10.22 23.68
C ASP A 257 -14.83 -10.65 22.29
N LEU A 258 -14.32 -9.69 21.51
CA LEU A 258 -13.78 -9.91 20.17
C LEU A 258 -12.38 -10.55 20.23
N GLY A 259 -11.93 -10.95 21.42
CA GLY A 259 -10.57 -11.43 21.63
C GLY A 259 -9.55 -10.29 21.63
N GLY A 260 -8.43 -10.50 22.33
CA GLY A 260 -7.40 -9.47 22.50
C GLY A 260 -6.76 -9.01 21.18
N ALA A 261 -6.12 -7.84 21.22
CA ALA A 261 -5.45 -7.15 20.10
C ALA A 261 -4.33 -7.93 19.37
N LYS A 262 -4.13 -9.21 19.69
CA LYS A 262 -3.17 -10.13 19.06
C LYS A 262 -3.83 -11.17 18.15
N LEU A 263 -5.16 -11.25 18.10
CA LEU A 263 -5.83 -12.18 17.18
C LEU A 263 -5.62 -11.72 15.74
N GLN A 264 -4.97 -12.57 14.95
CA GLN A 264 -4.81 -12.37 13.52
C GLN A 264 -6.10 -12.77 12.80
N ILE A 265 -6.28 -12.31 11.56
CA ILE A 265 -7.44 -12.66 10.71
C ILE A 265 -7.62 -14.20 10.63
N ARG A 266 -6.52 -14.95 10.64
CA ARG A 266 -6.53 -16.42 10.68
C ARG A 266 -7.18 -17.01 11.92
N ASP A 267 -7.06 -16.35 13.07
CA ASP A 267 -7.68 -16.81 14.32
C ASP A 267 -9.21 -16.62 14.27
N TYR A 268 -9.68 -15.56 13.60
CA TYR A 268 -11.11 -15.37 13.32
C TYR A 268 -11.64 -16.41 12.33
N GLU A 269 -10.91 -16.70 11.26
CA GLU A 269 -11.27 -17.77 10.31
C GLU A 269 -11.34 -19.14 11.01
N ALA A 270 -10.39 -19.41 11.91
CA ALA A 270 -10.40 -20.63 12.73
C ALA A 270 -11.60 -20.66 13.69
N ALA A 271 -11.89 -19.56 14.39
CA ALA A 271 -13.04 -19.45 15.28
C ALA A 271 -14.37 -19.62 14.53
N ILE A 272 -14.55 -18.93 13.39
CA ILE A 272 -15.72 -19.07 12.52
C ILE A 272 -15.86 -20.51 12.04
N SER A 273 -14.76 -21.16 11.62
CA SER A 273 -14.81 -22.57 11.19
C SER A 273 -15.23 -23.51 12.32
N THR A 274 -14.81 -23.22 13.56
CA THR A 274 -15.13 -24.03 14.75
C THR A 274 -16.60 -23.84 15.12
N LEU A 275 -17.07 -22.59 15.15
CA LEU A 275 -18.46 -22.24 15.42
C LEU A 275 -19.40 -22.80 14.34
N THR A 276 -18.97 -22.79 13.08
CA THR A 276 -19.71 -23.43 11.98
C THR A 276 -19.84 -24.94 12.18
N LYS A 277 -18.76 -25.62 12.62
CA LYS A 277 -18.82 -27.05 12.96
C LYS A 277 -19.72 -27.32 14.17
N GLU A 278 -19.71 -26.46 15.18
CA GLU A 278 -20.59 -26.57 16.34
C GLU A 278 -22.06 -26.39 15.96
N ILE A 279 -22.37 -25.40 15.11
CA ILE A 279 -23.71 -25.19 14.56
C ILE A 279 -24.15 -26.42 13.74
N GLN A 280 -23.29 -26.93 12.85
CA GLN A 280 -23.59 -28.15 12.10
C GLN A 280 -23.84 -29.35 13.02
N GLY A 281 -23.05 -29.49 14.10
CA GLY A 281 -23.25 -30.51 15.11
C GLY A 281 -24.55 -30.35 15.89
N LEU A 282 -24.94 -29.12 16.23
CA LEU A 282 -26.22 -28.81 16.87
C LEU A 282 -27.39 -29.12 15.94
N VAL A 283 -27.30 -28.77 14.65
CA VAL A 283 -28.32 -29.09 13.65
C VAL A 283 -28.47 -30.60 13.50
N ALA A 284 -27.35 -31.36 13.39
CA ALA A 284 -27.39 -32.82 13.30
C ALA A 284 -28.00 -33.48 14.56
N ARG A 285 -27.67 -32.98 15.76
CA ARG A 285 -28.32 -33.44 17.00
C ARG A 285 -29.79 -33.07 17.04
N GLY A 286 -30.16 -31.91 16.50
CA GLY A 286 -31.53 -31.46 16.35
C GLY A 286 -32.35 -32.36 15.43
N THR A 287 -31.79 -32.77 14.30
CA THR A 287 -32.44 -33.71 13.36
C THR A 287 -32.58 -35.10 13.98
N GLU A 288 -31.55 -35.61 14.66
CA GLU A 288 -31.63 -36.89 15.38
C GLU A 288 -32.68 -36.86 16.49
N ALA A 289 -32.76 -35.76 17.26
CA ALA A 289 -33.78 -35.60 18.28
C ALA A 289 -35.18 -35.55 17.65
N LYS A 290 -35.38 -34.81 16.55
CA LYS A 290 -36.66 -34.73 15.84
C LYS A 290 -37.09 -36.11 15.30
N GLU A 291 -36.17 -36.87 14.71
CA GLU A 291 -36.45 -38.25 14.27
C GLU A 291 -36.83 -39.18 15.42
N ARG A 292 -36.16 -39.08 16.57
CA ARG A 292 -36.52 -39.85 17.76
C ARG A 292 -37.91 -39.50 18.26
N TRP A 293 -38.25 -38.21 18.26
CA TRP A 293 -39.59 -37.74 18.62
C TRP A 293 -40.66 -38.24 17.64
N ILE A 294 -40.43 -38.16 16.33
CA ILE A 294 -41.35 -38.67 15.32
C ILE A 294 -41.57 -40.17 15.47
N ARG A 295 -40.50 -40.97 15.63
CA ARG A 295 -40.62 -42.42 15.87
C ARG A 295 -41.36 -42.74 17.16
N ASN A 296 -41.19 -41.91 18.20
CA ASN A 296 -41.90 -42.12 19.46
C ASN A 296 -43.39 -41.74 19.34
N ALA A 297 -43.69 -40.65 18.63
CA ALA A 297 -45.07 -40.27 18.32
C ALA A 297 -45.79 -41.36 17.49
N GLN A 298 -45.15 -41.88 16.44
CA GLN A 298 -45.69 -42.98 15.64
C GLN A 298 -45.94 -44.26 16.45
N LYS A 299 -45.05 -44.57 17.42
CA LYS A 299 -45.27 -45.69 18.35
C LYS A 299 -46.47 -45.44 19.26
N MET A 300 -46.64 -44.22 19.77
CA MET A 300 -47.79 -43.86 20.60
C MET A 300 -49.10 -43.89 19.80
N GLU A 301 -49.09 -43.44 18.56
CA GLU A 301 -50.25 -43.54 17.64
C GLU A 301 -50.61 -45.00 17.35
N MET A 302 -49.62 -45.87 17.10
CA MET A 302 -49.86 -47.30 16.88
C MET A 302 -50.41 -48.00 18.13
N ILE A 303 -49.92 -47.62 19.33
CA ILE A 303 -50.48 -48.10 20.60
C ILE A 303 -51.91 -47.60 20.79
N GLN A 304 -52.20 -46.34 20.44
CA GLN A 304 -53.53 -45.76 20.53
C GLN A 304 -54.52 -46.43 19.55
N ALA A 305 -54.07 -46.76 18.33
CA ALA A 305 -54.87 -47.49 17.35
C ALA A 305 -55.20 -48.91 17.82
N LEU A 306 -54.22 -49.64 18.39
CA LEU A 306 -54.46 -50.97 18.98
C LEU A 306 -55.41 -50.90 20.19
N LEU A 307 -55.29 -49.87 21.04
CA LEU A 307 -56.21 -49.65 22.16
C LEU A 307 -57.63 -49.30 21.68
N GLN A 308 -57.79 -48.66 20.53
CA GLN A 308 -59.09 -48.39 19.93
C GLN A 308 -59.70 -49.65 19.30
N GLU A 309 -58.91 -50.49 18.64
CA GLU A 309 -59.36 -51.79 18.11
C GLU A 309 -59.80 -52.76 19.24
N ASP A 310 -59.08 -52.81 20.37
CA ASP A 310 -59.47 -53.64 21.52
C ASP A 310 -60.76 -53.16 22.22
N MET A 311 -61.15 -51.88 22.06
CA MET A 311 -62.44 -51.36 22.57
C MET A 311 -63.61 -51.58 21.61
N GLU A 312 -63.36 -51.86 20.33
CA GLU A 312 -64.42 -52.13 19.33
C GLU A 312 -64.79 -53.62 19.24
N ILE A 313 -64.03 -54.53 19.88
CA ILE A 313 -64.25 -55.99 19.83
C ILE A 313 -65.18 -56.50 20.96
N ASP A 314 -65.50 -55.68 21.96
CA ASP A 314 -66.40 -56.04 23.08
C ASP A 314 -67.77 -55.30 23.06
N GLY A 315 -68.20 -54.85 21.87
CA GLY A 315 -69.52 -54.24 21.61
C GLY A 315 -70.53 -55.19 20.98
#